data_AF-A0A925TAY9-F1
#
_entry.id   AF-A0A925TAY9-F1
#
_cell.length_a   1.000
_cell.length_b   1.000
_cell.length_c   1.000
_cell.angle_alpha   90.00
_cell.angle_beta   90.00
_cell.angle_gamma   90.00
#
_symmetry.space_group_name_H-M   'P 1'
#
loop_
_entity.id
_entity.type
_entity.pdbx_description
1 polymer ?
#
loop_
_entity_poly.entity_id
_entity_poly.type
_entity_poly.pdbx_seq_one_letter_code
_entity_poly.pdbx_strand_id
1 'polypeptide(L)'
;MNLEDYISSGVVESYVLGLADEMERAEFDNMSMLHPEVKAARIAFEESLHEYALEASVVPPVHIKQTLLDKLSLPVLAEESKVVPITTTTNSGSNDQRV
;
A
#
# COMPACT_ATOMS: atom_id res chain seq x y z
N MET A 1 23.72 -2.50 -26.85
CA MET A 1 23.29 -2.91 -25.50
C MET A 1 22.00 -3.70 -25.68
N ASN A 2 21.90 -4.88 -25.09
CA ASN A 2 20.65 -5.64 -25.15
C ASN A 2 19.71 -5.17 -24.02
N LEU A 3 18.43 -5.49 -24.14
CA LEU A 3 17.42 -5.06 -23.16
C LEU A 3 17.72 -5.56 -21.74
N GLU A 4 18.28 -6.76 -21.62
CA GLU A 4 18.70 -7.35 -20.34
C GLU A 4 19.86 -6.57 -19.68
N ASP A 5 20.84 -6.14 -20.48
CA ASP A 5 21.94 -5.30 -20.00
C ASP A 5 21.41 -3.95 -19.50
N TYR A 6 20.41 -3.39 -20.20
CA TYR A 6 19.77 -2.14 -19.80
C TYR A 6 19.06 -2.28 -18.46
N ILE A 7 18.23 -3.31 -18.30
CA ILE A 7 17.50 -3.57 -17.04
C ILE A 7 18.47 -3.84 -15.87
N SER A 8 19.57 -4.56 -16.11
CA SER A 8 20.57 -4.89 -15.10
C SER A 8 21.62 -3.79 -14.86
N SER A 9 21.54 -2.66 -15.56
CA SER A 9 22.51 -1.57 -15.47
C SER A 9 22.39 -0.71 -14.20
N GLY A 10 21.27 -0.80 -13.48
CA GLY A 10 20.96 0.07 -12.34
C GLY A 10 20.08 1.27 -12.70
N VAL A 11 19.67 1.42 -13.97
CA VAL A 11 18.84 2.54 -14.44
C VAL A 11 17.42 2.50 -13.85
N VAL A 12 16.86 1.29 -13.66
CA VAL A 12 15.51 1.10 -13.09
C VAL A 12 15.49 1.59 -11.66
N GLU A 13 16.49 1.20 -10.87
CA GLU A 13 16.65 1.55 -9.46
C GLU A 13 16.90 3.05 -9.31
N SER A 14 17.79 3.60 -10.14
CA SER A 14 18.08 5.03 -10.14
C SER A 14 16.85 5.86 -10.47
N TYR A 15 16.02 5.40 -11.42
CA TYR A 15 14.74 6.03 -11.75
C TYR A 15 13.75 5.98 -10.58
N VAL A 16 13.49 4.78 -10.03
CA VAL A 16 12.49 4.58 -8.96
C VAL A 16 12.89 5.32 -7.68
N LEU A 17 14.18 5.35 -7.34
CA LEU A 17 14.69 6.06 -6.17
C LEU A 17 14.78 7.58 -6.36
N GLY A 18 14.48 8.09 -7.57
CA GLY A 18 14.57 9.52 -7.89
C GLY A 18 16.01 10.04 -7.97
N LEU A 19 16.98 9.15 -8.21
CA LEU A 19 18.41 9.48 -8.35
C LEU A 19 18.82 9.75 -9.81
N ALA A 20 18.05 9.25 -10.77
CA ALA A 20 18.28 9.46 -12.20
C ALA A 20 18.17 10.94 -12.56
N ASP A 21 19.04 11.42 -13.44
CA ASP A 21 18.99 12.78 -13.97
C ASP A 21 17.87 12.98 -15.00
N GLU A 22 17.71 14.19 -15.54
CA GLU A 22 16.64 14.48 -16.49
C GLU A 22 16.78 13.73 -17.82
N MET A 23 18.01 13.48 -18.27
CA MET A 23 18.29 12.77 -19.52
C MET A 23 17.99 11.28 -19.35
N GLU A 24 18.47 10.69 -18.26
CA GLU A 24 18.24 9.29 -17.91
C GLU A 24 16.75 9.00 -17.71
N ARG A 25 16.01 9.91 -17.07
CA ARG A 25 14.55 9.77 -16.92
C ARG A 25 13.83 9.78 -18.27
N ALA A 26 14.19 10.70 -19.16
CA ALA A 26 13.59 10.77 -20.49
C ALA A 26 13.90 9.52 -21.34
N GLU A 27 15.12 9.00 -21.24
CA GLU A 27 15.51 7.73 -21.87
C GLU A 27 14.69 6.58 -21.29
N PHE A 28 14.57 6.49 -19.97
CA PHE A 28 13.82 5.45 -19.30
C PHE A 28 12.33 5.48 -19.66
N ASP A 29 11.70 6.65 -19.72
CA ASP A 29 10.30 6.79 -20.10
C ASP A 29 10.06 6.29 -21.54
N ASN A 30 10.96 6.62 -22.46
CA ASN A 30 10.92 6.12 -23.84
C ASN A 30 11.09 4.59 -23.88
N MET A 31 12.10 4.07 -23.18
CA MET A 31 12.36 2.63 -23.08
C MET A 31 11.20 1.87 -22.45
N SER A 32 10.57 2.41 -21.41
CA SER A 32 9.38 1.83 -20.77
C SER A 32 8.15 1.86 -21.67
N MET A 33 8.06 2.78 -22.63
CA MET A 33 6.98 2.83 -23.60
C MET A 33 7.17 1.82 -24.73
N LEU A 34 8.42 1.60 -25.16
CA LEU A 34 8.78 0.68 -26.23
C LEU A 34 8.88 -0.78 -25.76
N HIS A 35 9.30 -1.00 -24.51
CA HIS A 35 9.61 -2.32 -23.97
C HIS A 35 8.83 -2.59 -22.68
N PRO A 36 7.78 -3.44 -22.72
CA PRO A 36 7.01 -3.77 -21.53
C PRO A 36 7.83 -4.46 -20.44
N GLU A 37 8.95 -5.10 -20.79
CA GLU A 37 9.89 -5.72 -19.84
C GLU A 37 10.53 -4.69 -18.92
N VAL A 38 10.83 -3.48 -19.42
CA VAL A 38 11.39 -2.38 -18.60
C VAL A 38 10.35 -1.90 -17.59
N LYS A 39 9.08 -1.79 -18.02
CA LYS A 39 7.97 -1.48 -17.14
C LYS A 39 7.76 -2.56 -16.08
N ALA A 40 7.88 -3.84 -16.46
CA ALA A 40 7.78 -4.96 -15.52
C ALA A 40 8.92 -4.94 -14.49
N ALA A 41 10.15 -4.66 -14.92
CA ALA A 41 11.29 -4.50 -14.02
C ALA A 41 11.08 -3.35 -13.02
N ARG A 42 10.53 -2.22 -13.49
CA ARG A 42 10.16 -1.09 -12.62
C ARG A 42 9.18 -1.50 -11.53
N ILE A 43 8.10 -2.16 -11.91
CA ILE A 43 7.05 -2.59 -10.97
C ILE A 43 7.61 -3.60 -9.96
N ALA A 44 8.38 -4.59 -10.41
CA ALA A 44 9.00 -5.57 -9.51
C ALA A 44 9.92 -4.92 -8.48
N PHE A 45 10.67 -3.90 -8.88
CA PHE A 45 11.52 -3.13 -7.97
C PHE A 45 10.69 -2.24 -7.02
N GLU A 46 9.65 -1.56 -7.51
CA GLU A 46 8.71 -0.78 -6.68
C GLU A 46 8.04 -1.65 -5.60
N GLU A 47 7.64 -2.88 -5.93
CA GLU A 47 7.06 -3.85 -4.99
C GLU A 47 8.08 -4.25 -3.92
N SER A 48 9.30 -4.62 -4.33
CA SER A 48 10.39 -4.97 -3.41
C SER A 48 10.73 -3.81 -2.47
N LEU A 49 10.75 -2.58 -2.99
CA LEU A 49 10.99 -1.38 -2.21
C LEU A 49 9.86 -1.10 -1.21
N HIS A 50 8.61 -1.33 -1.62
CA HIS A 50 7.45 -1.20 -0.74
C HIS A 50 7.50 -2.21 0.41
N GLU A 51 7.77 -3.49 0.13
CA GLU A 51 7.91 -4.53 1.17
C GLU A 51 8.99 -4.16 2.19
N TYR A 52 10.15 -3.73 1.70
CA TYR A 52 11.23 -3.24 2.55
C TYR A 52 10.81 -2.04 3.42
N ALA A 53 10.09 -1.07 2.83
CA ALA A 53 9.61 0.10 3.55
C ALA A 53 8.58 -0.25 4.64
N LEU A 54 7.74 -1.27 4.41
CA LEU A 54 6.79 -1.75 5.41
C LEU A 54 7.51 -2.45 6.57
N GLU A 55 8.50 -3.28 6.28
CA GLU A 55 9.29 -3.96 7.30
C GLU A 55 10.08 -2.96 8.17
N ALA A 56 10.61 -1.91 7.55
CA ALA A 56 11.35 -0.83 8.22
C ALA A 56 10.44 0.29 8.78
N SER A 57 9.13 0.09 8.84
CA SER A 57 8.16 1.14 9.22
C SER A 57 8.30 1.55 10.70
N VAL A 58 8.17 2.86 10.94
CA VAL A 58 8.21 3.46 12.28
C VAL A 58 6.87 4.12 12.59
N VAL A 59 6.40 3.97 13.83
CA VAL A 59 5.13 4.57 14.27
C VAL A 59 5.19 6.09 14.14
N PRO A 60 4.31 6.72 13.33
CA PRO A 60 4.28 8.17 13.19
C PRO A 60 3.71 8.82 14.47
N PRO A 61 4.07 10.09 14.76
CA PRO A 61 3.49 10.81 15.89
C PRO A 61 1.96 10.92 15.80
N VAL A 62 1.28 10.71 16.93
CA VAL A 62 -0.20 10.59 17.01
C VAL A 62 -0.97 11.78 16.42
N HIS A 63 -0.41 12.99 16.48
CA HIS A 63 -1.05 14.22 16.00
C HIS A 63 -1.08 14.34 14.47
N ILE A 64 -0.24 13.57 13.75
CA ILE A 64 -0.12 13.65 12.29
C ILE A 64 -1.42 13.21 11.61
N LYS A 65 -2.05 12.14 12.13
CA LYS A 65 -3.34 11.66 11.61
C LYS A 65 -4.42 12.74 11.71
N GLN A 66 -4.54 13.38 12.87
CA GLN A 66 -5.53 14.45 13.08
C GLN A 66 -5.27 15.64 12.15
N THR A 67 -4.02 16.11 12.11
CA THR A 67 -3.63 17.26 11.27
C THR A 67 -3.91 16.99 9.79
N LEU A 68 -3.67 15.77 9.32
CA LEU A 68 -3.94 15.37 7.94
C LEU A 68 -5.44 15.40 7.62
N LEU A 69 -6.27 14.81 8.50
CA LEU A 69 -7.72 14.76 8.29
C LEU A 69 -8.36 16.15 8.31
N ASP A 70 -7.90 17.02 9.22
CA ASP A 70 -8.34 18.42 9.29
C ASP A 70 -8.03 19.17 7.98
N LYS A 71 -6.80 19.00 7.45
CA LYS A 71 -6.39 19.62 6.17
C LYS A 71 -7.19 19.09 4.97
N LEU A 72 -7.59 17.83 4.99
CA LEU A 72 -8.41 17.22 3.94
C LEU A 72 -9.90 17.55 4.08
N SER A 73 -10.30 18.29 5.13
CA SER A 73 -11.71 18.58 5.46
C SER A 73 -12.57 17.31 5.58
N LEU A 74 -11.96 16.19 5.95
CA LEU A 74 -12.66 14.92 6.14
C LEU A 74 -13.12 14.81 7.60
N PRO A 75 -14.39 14.46 7.86
CA PRO A 75 -14.81 14.18 9.22
C PRO A 75 -13.99 12.99 9.75
N VAL A 76 -13.43 13.13 10.95
CA VAL A 76 -12.86 11.99 11.68
C VAL A 76 -14.01 11.02 11.92
N LEU A 77 -14.03 9.92 11.15
CA LEU A 77 -14.89 8.79 11.47
C LEU A 77 -14.40 8.27 12.83
N ALA A 78 -15.13 8.64 13.87
CA ALA A 78 -14.95 8.10 15.20
C ALA A 78 -15.29 6.60 15.14
N GLU A 79 -14.28 5.77 14.91
CA GLU A 79 -14.34 4.33 15.08
C GLU A 79 -14.37 4.03 16.60
N GLU A 80 -15.50 4.34 17.25
CA GLU A 80 -15.94 3.58 18.42
C GLU A 80 -16.84 2.46 17.90
N SER A 81 -16.20 1.38 17.43
CA SER A 81 -16.86 0.09 17.29
C SER A 81 -17.37 -0.30 18.68
N LYS A 82 -18.65 0.01 18.94
CA LYS A 82 -19.38 -0.58 20.06
C LYS A 82 -19.42 -2.08 19.80
N VAL A 83 -18.57 -2.82 20.50
CA VAL A 83 -18.67 -4.27 20.65
C VAL A 83 -20.09 -4.60 21.12
N VAL A 84 -20.95 -5.02 20.19
CA VAL A 84 -22.25 -5.58 20.51
C VAL A 84 -22.01 -7.05 20.87
N PRO A 85 -22.28 -7.48 22.11
CA PRO A 85 -22.09 -8.86 22.49
C PRO A 85 -23.06 -9.74 21.68
N ILE A 86 -22.53 -10.82 21.07
CA ILE A 86 -23.35 -11.89 20.50
C ILE A 86 -24.05 -12.58 21.67
N THR A 87 -25.34 -12.31 21.86
CA THR A 87 -26.19 -13.15 22.72
C THR A 87 -26.64 -14.34 21.90
N THR A 88 -26.05 -15.51 22.14
CA THR A 88 -26.61 -16.79 21.70
C THR A 88 -27.97 -16.99 22.35
N THR A 89 -29.04 -16.81 21.59
CA THR A 89 -30.39 -17.24 21.98
C THR A 89 -30.42 -18.76 21.99
N THR A 90 -30.02 -19.36 23.11
CA THR A 90 -30.37 -20.73 23.44
C THR A 90 -31.86 -20.72 23.79
N ASN A 91 -32.68 -21.09 22.82
CA ASN A 91 -34.10 -21.38 23.00
C ASN A 91 -34.26 -22.55 23.99
N SER A 92 -34.27 -22.25 25.28
CA SER A 92 -34.72 -23.15 26.33
C SER A 92 -36.24 -23.09 26.41
N GLY A 93 -36.90 -23.72 25.43
CA GLY A 93 -38.33 -24.01 25.50
C GLY A 93 -38.58 -25.13 26.52
N SER A 94 -38.77 -24.76 27.78
CA SER A 94 -39.45 -25.59 28.77
C SER A 94 -40.71 -24.85 29.20
N ASN A 95 -41.88 -25.29 28.75
CA ASN A 95 -43.08 -25.17 29.58
C ASN A 95 -44.09 -26.28 29.27
N ASP A 96 -44.09 -27.22 30.20
CA ASP A 96 -45.21 -27.95 30.78
C ASP A 96 -46.62 -27.33 30.56
N GLN A 97 -47.59 -28.17 30.15
CA GLN A 97 -48.98 -28.27 30.64
C GLN A 97 -49.92 -28.91 29.59
N ARG A 98 -50.33 -30.16 29.84
CA ARG A 98 -51.66 -30.70 29.45
C ARG A 98 -52.19 -31.54 30.62
N VAL A 99 -53.08 -30.93 31.40
CA VAL A 99 -54.17 -31.61 32.12
C VAL A 99 -55.47 -31.16 31.45
#